data_AF-A0A952DKK5-F1
#
_entry.id   AF-A0A952DKK5-F1
#
_cell.length_a   1.000
_cell.length_b   1.000
_cell.length_c   1.000
_cell.angle_alpha   90.00
_cell.angle_beta   90.00
_cell.angle_gamma   90.00
#
_symmetry.space_group_name_H-M   'P 1'
#
loop_
_entity.id
_entity.type
_entity.pdbx_description
1 polymer ?
#
loop_
_entity_poly.entity_id
_entity_poly.type
_entity_poly.pdbx_seq_one_letter_code
_entity_poly.pdbx_strand_id
1 'polypeptide(L)'
;GMGGKFQAFADGANEFNVPKALGKRMLPNFWAAMHWYYGGYQDNPLGKKLYEDYVAKTGDTLPIGYVEQGHAAVLAYADAIRAAGSSAGPAVVKALEGMTFDTAKGKRTFRKEDHQAILDVNFITFGVDDSEQGWTVSKFVRIPGEEVIEPPSPGAVLEFKFK
;
A
#
# COMPACT_ATOMS: atom_id res chain seq x y z
N GLY A 1 18.49 24.37 -10.98
CA GLY A 1 17.59 24.03 -9.85
C GLY A 1 18.08 22.78 -9.14
N MET A 2 17.39 22.32 -8.08
CA MET A 2 17.79 21.12 -7.31
C MET A 2 17.77 19.83 -8.14
N GLY A 3 16.94 19.75 -9.19
CA GLY A 3 16.80 18.57 -10.04
C GLY A 3 18.07 18.11 -10.78
N GLY A 4 19.10 18.96 -10.88
CA GLY A 4 20.41 18.58 -11.45
C GLY A 4 21.49 18.29 -10.40
N LYS A 5 21.18 18.43 -9.11
CA LYS A 5 22.14 18.26 -8.01
C LYS A 5 22.02 16.92 -7.30
N PHE A 6 20.84 16.31 -7.33
CA PHE A 6 20.57 15.04 -6.65
C PHE A 6 20.19 13.98 -7.67
N GLN A 7 20.66 12.75 -7.45
CA GLN A 7 20.36 11.61 -8.31
C GLN A 7 18.93 11.09 -8.12
N ALA A 8 18.37 11.27 -6.93
CA ALA A 8 17.00 10.89 -6.61
C ALA A 8 16.41 11.83 -5.55
N PHE A 9 15.11 12.08 -5.66
CA PHE A 9 14.26 12.58 -4.58
C PHE A 9 13.36 11.43 -4.15
N ALA A 10 13.14 11.25 -2.86
CA ALA A 10 12.32 10.15 -2.35
C ALA A 10 11.27 10.64 -1.36
N ASP A 11 10.10 10.05 -1.45
CA ASP A 11 8.98 10.23 -0.54
C ASP A 11 8.55 8.88 0.06
N GLY A 12 8.23 8.91 1.35
CA GLY A 12 8.01 7.73 2.18
C GLY A 12 6.60 7.13 2.12
N ALA A 13 5.59 7.84 1.58
CA ALA A 13 4.23 7.35 1.25
C ALA A 13 3.19 8.48 1.10
N ASN A 14 3.58 9.68 0.67
CA ASN A 14 2.62 10.71 0.25
C ASN A 14 2.07 10.44 -1.15
N GLU A 15 2.69 9.54 -1.92
CA GLU A 15 2.17 8.92 -3.14
C GLU A 15 1.77 9.98 -4.19
N PHE A 16 0.56 9.90 -4.76
CA PHE A 16 0.08 10.86 -5.76
C PHE A 16 -0.23 12.25 -5.19
N ASN A 17 -0.23 12.47 -3.86
CA ASN A 17 -0.49 13.80 -3.30
C ASN A 17 0.60 14.81 -3.66
N VAL A 18 1.87 14.37 -3.64
CA VAL A 18 3.02 15.22 -4.01
C VAL A 18 2.95 15.66 -5.47
N PRO A 19 2.85 14.76 -6.47
CA PRO A 19 2.78 15.17 -7.86
C PRO A 19 1.48 15.90 -8.22
N LYS A 20 0.34 15.60 -7.59
CA LYS A 20 -0.89 16.40 -7.73
C LYS A 20 -0.66 17.86 -7.28
N ALA A 21 0.03 18.08 -6.17
CA ALA A 21 0.30 19.43 -5.65
C ALA A 21 1.38 20.19 -6.43
N LEU A 22 2.41 19.49 -6.92
CA LEU A 22 3.51 20.11 -7.67
C LEU A 22 3.13 20.38 -9.13
N GLY A 23 2.35 19.51 -9.77
CA GLY A 23 1.99 19.61 -11.17
C GLY A 23 3.22 19.77 -12.07
N LYS A 24 3.23 20.80 -12.92
CA LYS A 24 4.37 21.17 -13.79
C LYS A 24 5.67 21.53 -13.06
N ARG A 25 5.65 21.70 -11.74
CA ARG A 25 6.86 21.92 -10.92
C ARG A 25 7.47 20.62 -10.42
N MET A 26 6.96 19.46 -10.86
CA MET A 26 7.53 18.17 -10.52
C MET A 26 9.02 18.11 -10.88
N LEU A 27 9.75 17.36 -10.07
CA LEU A 27 11.17 17.12 -10.29
C LEU A 27 11.32 15.79 -11.04
N PRO A 28 12.25 15.69 -12.02
CA PRO A 28 12.59 14.40 -12.59
C PRO A 28 13.21 13.48 -11.54
N ASN A 29 13.11 12.16 -11.73
CA ASN A 29 13.67 11.14 -10.84
C ASN A 29 13.14 11.24 -9.39
N PHE A 30 11.87 11.60 -9.23
CA PHE A 30 11.19 11.55 -7.95
C PHE A 30 10.61 10.16 -7.72
N TRP A 31 11.04 9.50 -6.64
CA TRP A 31 10.59 8.19 -6.21
C TRP A 31 9.54 8.34 -5.10
N ALA A 32 8.47 7.57 -5.17
CA ALA A 32 7.50 7.45 -4.09
C ALA A 32 7.31 5.97 -3.75
N ALA A 33 7.39 5.65 -2.46
CA ALA A 33 6.82 4.42 -1.95
C ALA A 33 5.30 4.48 -2.09
N MET A 34 4.67 3.38 -2.52
CA MET A 34 3.21 3.29 -2.57
C MET A 34 2.72 2.10 -1.79
N HIS A 35 1.57 2.28 -1.13
CA HIS A 35 0.84 1.16 -0.56
C HIS A 35 0.23 0.29 -1.66
N TRP A 36 -0.22 0.92 -2.74
CA TRP A 36 -0.75 0.26 -3.93
C TRP A 36 -0.75 1.23 -5.11
N TYR A 37 -0.06 0.88 -6.20
CA TYR A 37 -0.17 1.58 -7.48
C TYR A 37 -0.99 0.74 -8.43
N TYR A 38 -2.24 1.15 -8.69
CA TYR A 38 -3.19 0.40 -9.52
C TYR A 38 -2.59 -0.05 -10.87
N GLY A 39 -1.80 0.81 -11.53
CA GLY A 39 -1.16 0.51 -12.82
C GLY A 39 -0.15 -0.65 -12.77
N GLY A 40 0.36 -1.00 -11.59
CA GLY A 40 1.29 -2.11 -11.38
C GLY A 40 0.66 -3.48 -11.12
N TYR A 41 -0.66 -3.57 -10.95
CA TYR A 41 -1.39 -4.80 -10.61
C TYR A 41 -2.57 -5.08 -11.55
N GLN A 42 -2.44 -4.72 -12.82
CA GLN A 42 -3.51 -4.86 -13.82
C GLN A 42 -3.83 -6.32 -14.18
N ASP A 43 -2.92 -7.24 -13.87
CA ASP A 43 -3.07 -8.69 -14.00
C ASP A 43 -3.89 -9.30 -12.85
N ASN A 44 -4.10 -8.58 -11.75
CA ASN A 44 -4.92 -9.01 -10.63
C ASN A 44 -6.38 -8.54 -10.80
N PRO A 45 -7.36 -9.45 -11.00
CA PRO A 45 -8.76 -9.08 -11.18
C PRO A 45 -9.33 -8.28 -10.01
N LEU A 46 -8.92 -8.59 -8.77
CA LEU A 46 -9.37 -7.87 -7.59
C LEU A 46 -8.82 -6.43 -7.56
N GLY A 47 -7.57 -6.24 -8.00
CA GLY A 47 -6.95 -4.93 -8.14
C GLY A 47 -7.60 -4.09 -9.23
N LYS A 48 -7.84 -4.69 -10.39
CA LYS A 48 -8.55 -4.05 -11.50
C LYS A 48 -9.96 -3.61 -11.08
N LYS A 49 -10.72 -4.51 -10.44
CA LYS A 49 -12.07 -4.20 -9.96
C LYS A 49 -12.06 -3.09 -8.92
N LEU A 50 -11.13 -3.11 -7.96
CA LEU A 50 -11.02 -2.06 -6.94
C LEU A 50 -10.77 -0.69 -7.57
N TYR A 51 -9.88 -0.63 -8.58
CA TYR A 51 -9.64 0.60 -9.34
C TYR A 51 -10.89 1.09 -10.07
N GLU A 52 -11.56 0.21 -10.81
CA GLU A 52 -12.78 0.54 -11.55
C GLU A 52 -13.90 1.06 -10.63
N ASP A 53 -14.14 0.37 -9.51
CA ASP A 53 -15.13 0.78 -8.50
C ASP A 53 -14.78 2.14 -7.88
N TYR A 54 -13.50 2.39 -7.60
CA TYR A 54 -13.02 3.66 -7.05
C TYR A 54 -13.27 4.81 -8.03
N VAL A 55 -12.87 4.65 -9.29
CA VAL A 55 -13.05 5.67 -10.34
C VAL A 55 -14.54 5.94 -10.57
N ALA A 56 -15.36 4.89 -10.68
CA ALA A 56 -16.80 5.04 -10.89
C ALA A 56 -17.48 5.77 -9.73
N LYS A 57 -17.03 5.55 -8.49
CA LYS A 57 -17.60 6.17 -7.29
C LYS A 57 -17.15 7.61 -7.06
N THR A 58 -15.90 7.93 -7.40
CA THR A 58 -15.27 9.20 -6.98
C THR A 58 -14.99 10.15 -8.14
N GLY A 59 -14.87 9.64 -9.36
CA GLY A 59 -14.35 10.38 -10.51
C GLY A 59 -12.83 10.61 -10.48
N ASP A 60 -12.12 10.26 -9.40
CA ASP A 60 -10.66 10.39 -9.31
C ASP A 60 -9.99 9.17 -9.96
N THR A 61 -9.08 9.41 -10.89
CA THR A 61 -8.33 8.37 -11.62
C THR A 61 -6.97 8.06 -11.01
N LEU A 62 -6.61 8.75 -9.93
CA LEU A 62 -5.34 8.62 -9.22
C LEU A 62 -5.59 8.30 -7.74
N PRO A 63 -6.16 7.11 -7.43
CA PRO A 63 -6.34 6.67 -6.05
C PRO A 63 -4.99 6.61 -5.34
N ILE A 64 -5.00 7.05 -4.09
CA ILE A 64 -3.91 6.73 -3.15
C ILE A 64 -4.08 5.28 -2.67
N GLY A 65 -2.97 4.59 -2.42
CA GLY A 65 -2.88 3.19 -2.05
C GLY A 65 -3.53 2.83 -0.73
N TYR A 66 -3.85 3.81 0.12
CA TYR A 66 -4.68 3.59 1.32
C TYR A 66 -6.07 3.04 0.99
N VAL A 67 -6.58 3.24 -0.23
CA VAL A 67 -7.82 2.60 -0.71
C VAL A 67 -7.66 1.08 -0.69
N GLU A 68 -6.53 0.56 -1.15
CA GLU A 68 -6.24 -0.88 -1.10
C GLU A 68 -6.05 -1.38 0.32
N GLN A 69 -5.40 -0.60 1.18
CA GLN A 69 -5.19 -0.98 2.59
C GLN A 69 -6.52 -1.13 3.33
N GLY A 70 -7.44 -0.18 3.16
CA GLY A 70 -8.78 -0.26 3.75
C GLY A 70 -9.58 -1.43 3.19
N HIS A 71 -9.51 -1.65 1.88
CA HIS A 71 -10.17 -2.80 1.23
C HIS A 71 -9.62 -4.14 1.75
N ALA A 72 -8.29 -4.30 1.81
CA ALA A 72 -7.62 -5.49 2.31
C ALA A 72 -7.94 -5.76 3.78
N ALA A 73 -8.04 -4.73 4.63
CA ALA A 73 -8.42 -4.88 6.02
C ALA A 73 -9.84 -5.46 6.17
N VAL A 74 -10.81 -4.96 5.37
CA VAL A 74 -12.18 -5.50 5.39
C VAL A 74 -12.22 -6.96 4.94
N LEU A 75 -11.49 -7.31 3.88
CA LEU A 75 -11.38 -8.71 3.42
C LEU A 75 -10.79 -9.61 4.51
N ALA A 76 -9.69 -9.18 5.14
CA ALA A 76 -9.05 -9.91 6.22
C ALA A 76 -10.01 -10.21 7.37
N TYR A 77 -10.73 -9.20 7.87
CA TYR A 77 -11.71 -9.38 8.95
C TYR A 77 -12.86 -10.29 8.52
N ALA A 78 -13.38 -10.14 7.30
CA ALA A 78 -14.47 -10.98 6.82
C ALA A 78 -14.05 -12.46 6.71
N ASP A 79 -12.83 -12.73 6.23
CA ASP A 79 -12.28 -14.08 6.12
C ASP A 79 -12.00 -14.67 7.51
N ALA A 80 -11.41 -13.89 8.43
CA ALA A 80 -11.14 -14.32 9.79
C ALA A 80 -12.42 -14.63 10.59
N ILE A 81 -13.46 -13.80 10.45
CA ILE A 81 -14.77 -14.04 11.09
C ILE A 81 -15.41 -15.32 10.55
N ARG A 82 -15.32 -15.56 9.23
CA ARG A 82 -15.82 -16.79 8.60
C ARG A 82 -15.05 -18.02 9.08
N ALA A 83 -13.73 -17.94 9.19
CA ALA A 83 -12.88 -19.02 9.70
C ALA A 83 -13.10 -19.30 11.20
N ALA A 84 -13.31 -18.26 12.00
CA ALA A 84 -13.56 -18.37 13.43
C ALA A 84 -14.99 -18.86 13.77
N GLY A 85 -15.94 -18.71 12.84
CA GLY A 85 -17.37 -18.91 13.13
C GLY A 85 -17.91 -17.93 14.18
N SER A 86 -17.21 -16.81 14.41
CA SER A 86 -17.50 -15.85 15.47
C SER A 86 -16.90 -14.48 15.14
N SER A 87 -17.57 -13.41 15.57
CA SER A 87 -17.06 -12.04 15.53
C SER A 87 -16.42 -11.60 16.86
N ALA A 88 -16.30 -12.51 17.84
CA ALA A 88 -15.65 -12.20 19.11
C ALA A 88 -14.16 -11.91 18.90
N GLY A 89 -13.67 -10.79 19.43
CA GLY A 89 -12.29 -10.33 19.24
C GLY A 89 -11.21 -11.41 19.42
N PRO A 90 -11.19 -12.17 20.54
CA PRO A 90 -10.20 -13.23 20.74
C PRO A 90 -10.25 -14.34 19.67
N ALA A 91 -11.44 -14.68 19.18
CA ALA A 91 -11.61 -15.70 18.14
C ALA A 91 -11.09 -15.17 16.78
N VAL A 92 -11.38 -13.91 16.46
CA VAL A 92 -10.90 -13.26 15.24
C VAL A 92 -9.38 -13.08 15.25
N VAL A 93 -8.79 -12.63 16.37
CA VAL A 93 -7.33 -12.51 16.52
C VAL A 93 -6.66 -13.86 16.25
N LYS A 94 -7.15 -14.94 16.87
CA LYS A 94 -6.63 -16.28 16.66
C LYS A 94 -6.73 -16.74 15.21
N ALA A 95 -7.79 -16.36 14.49
CA ALA A 95 -7.96 -16.68 13.08
C ALA A 95 -7.06 -15.85 12.15
N LEU A 96 -6.73 -14.61 12.53
CA LEU A 96 -5.83 -13.74 11.77
C LEU A 96 -4.35 -14.17 11.86
N GLU A 97 -3.93 -14.76 12.98
CA GLU A 97 -2.55 -15.22 13.18
C GLU A 97 -2.11 -16.27 12.14
N GLY A 98 -1.15 -15.92 11.27
CA GLY A 98 -0.67 -16.79 10.20
C GLY A 98 -1.58 -16.84 8.97
N MET A 99 -2.69 -16.07 8.97
CA MET A 99 -3.62 -16.06 7.85
C MET A 99 -2.96 -15.51 6.59
N THR A 100 -3.13 -16.23 5.48
CA THR A 100 -2.78 -15.75 4.13
C THR A 100 -4.07 -15.60 3.32
N PHE A 101 -4.22 -14.45 2.66
CA PHE A 101 -5.42 -14.09 1.91
C PHE A 101 -5.06 -13.27 0.67
N ASP A 102 -5.98 -13.21 -0.30
CA ASP A 102 -5.79 -12.48 -1.55
C ASP A 102 -6.27 -11.02 -1.40
N THR A 103 -5.47 -10.08 -1.89
CA THR A 103 -5.80 -8.64 -1.94
C THR A 103 -5.69 -8.09 -3.35
N ALA A 104 -6.07 -6.83 -3.54
CA ALA A 104 -5.88 -6.11 -4.81
C ALA A 104 -4.40 -5.90 -5.20
N LYS A 105 -3.47 -6.24 -4.30
CA LYS A 105 -2.02 -6.16 -4.47
C LYS A 105 -1.35 -7.54 -4.53
N GLY A 106 -2.13 -8.61 -4.43
CA GLY A 106 -1.64 -9.99 -4.41
C GLY A 106 -1.82 -10.62 -3.04
N LYS A 107 -1.06 -11.68 -2.74
CA LYS A 107 -1.15 -12.36 -1.45
C LYS A 107 -0.61 -11.50 -0.32
N ARG A 108 -1.29 -11.55 0.81
CA ARG A 108 -0.86 -10.94 2.07
C ARG A 108 -0.94 -11.96 3.18
N THR A 109 0.06 -11.98 4.04
CA THR A 109 0.15 -12.90 5.18
C THR A 109 0.34 -12.11 6.47
N PHE A 110 -0.38 -12.42 7.53
CA PHE A 110 -0.07 -11.87 8.86
C PHE A 110 0.92 -12.78 9.57
N ARG A 111 2.12 -12.25 9.86
CA ARG A 111 3.12 -12.93 10.66
C ARG A 111 2.61 -13.12 12.08
N LYS A 112 2.71 -14.32 12.62
CA LYS A 112 2.10 -14.65 13.92
C LYS A 112 2.82 -13.98 15.08
N GLU A 113 4.13 -13.84 14.98
CA GLU A 113 5.03 -13.42 16.05
C GLU A 113 4.78 -11.97 16.50
N ASP A 114 4.41 -11.09 15.57
CA ASP A 114 4.26 -9.65 15.81
C ASP A 114 3.07 -9.02 15.07
N HIS A 115 2.24 -9.83 14.42
CA HIS A 115 1.06 -9.42 13.67
C HIS A 115 1.38 -8.48 12.49
N GLN A 116 2.64 -8.42 12.06
CA GLN A 116 3.06 -7.65 10.89
C GLN A 116 2.49 -8.26 9.60
N ALA A 117 1.93 -7.42 8.73
CA ALA A 117 1.53 -7.83 7.40
C ALA A 117 2.76 -7.98 6.49
N ILE A 118 2.89 -9.15 5.87
CA ILE A 118 3.87 -9.47 4.83
C ILE A 118 3.16 -9.37 3.48
N LEU A 119 3.65 -8.47 2.64
CA LEU A 119 3.19 -8.16 1.29
C LEU A 119 4.37 -7.54 0.54
N ASP A 120 4.30 -7.51 -0.78
CA ASP A 120 5.32 -6.82 -1.56
C ASP A 120 5.40 -5.32 -1.23
N VAL A 121 6.60 -4.77 -1.25
CA VAL A 121 6.83 -3.32 -1.19
C VAL A 121 6.95 -2.83 -2.62
N ASN A 122 6.30 -1.71 -2.94
CA ASN A 122 6.39 -1.16 -4.28
C ASN A 122 6.73 0.33 -4.29
N PHE A 123 7.33 0.74 -5.39
CA PHE A 123 7.78 2.09 -5.63
C PHE A 123 7.44 2.50 -7.05
N ILE A 124 7.16 3.78 -7.24
CA ILE A 124 7.07 4.38 -8.57
C ILE A 124 8.04 5.54 -8.72
N THR A 125 8.46 5.79 -9.95
CA THR A 125 9.19 7.01 -10.30
C THR A 125 8.33 7.92 -11.16
N PHE A 126 8.41 9.21 -10.92
CA PHE A 126 7.80 10.22 -11.77
C PHE A 126 8.80 10.81 -12.76
N GLY A 127 8.35 10.95 -14.00
CA GLY A 127 8.97 11.75 -15.05
C GLY A 127 8.20 13.06 -15.22
N VAL A 128 8.86 14.06 -15.77
CA VAL A 128 8.24 15.34 -16.13
C VAL A 128 7.91 15.31 -17.62
N ASP A 129 6.74 15.82 -18.00
CA ASP A 129 6.30 15.93 -19.39
C ASP A 129 5.50 17.23 -19.64
N ASP A 130 5.11 17.45 -20.89
CA ASP A 130 4.38 18.66 -21.31
C ASP A 130 2.86 18.54 -21.15
N SER A 131 2.36 17.49 -20.48
CA SER A 131 0.93 17.33 -20.22
C SER A 131 0.39 18.43 -19.31
N GLU A 132 -0.94 18.54 -19.21
CA GLU A 132 -1.57 19.50 -18.30
C GLU A 132 -1.18 19.24 -16.83
N GLN A 133 -1.12 17.96 -16.43
CA GLN A 133 -0.64 17.56 -15.10
C GLN A 133 0.88 17.77 -14.94
N GLY A 134 1.65 17.70 -16.03
CA GLY A 134 3.08 18.01 -16.07
C GLY A 134 3.99 16.89 -15.59
N TRP A 135 3.48 15.67 -15.46
CA TRP A 135 4.25 14.51 -15.03
C TRP A 135 3.62 13.19 -15.50
N THR A 136 4.41 12.13 -15.52
CA THR A 136 3.95 10.76 -15.80
C THR A 136 4.60 9.77 -14.82
N VAL A 137 3.97 8.61 -14.62
CA VAL A 137 4.63 7.49 -13.94
C VAL A 137 5.55 6.80 -14.95
N SER A 138 6.86 6.86 -14.71
CA SER A 138 7.88 6.36 -15.64
C SER A 138 8.35 4.94 -15.35
N LYS A 139 8.29 4.51 -14.09
CA LYS A 139 8.72 3.17 -13.68
C LYS A 139 7.91 2.71 -12.49
N PHE A 140 7.67 1.41 -12.46
CA PHE A 140 7.15 0.68 -11.31
C PHE A 140 8.16 -0.38 -10.89
N VAL A 141 8.43 -0.47 -9.60
CA VAL A 141 9.30 -1.48 -8.99
C VAL A 141 8.53 -2.18 -7.88
N ARG A 142 8.64 -3.50 -7.84
CA ARG A 142 8.05 -4.36 -6.82
C ARG A 142 9.14 -5.23 -6.23
N ILE A 143 9.22 -5.28 -4.90
CA ILE A 143 10.13 -6.11 -4.13
C ILE A 143 9.30 -7.05 -3.25
N PRO A 144 9.53 -8.37 -3.28
CA PRO A 144 8.84 -9.30 -2.38
C PRO A 144 9.05 -8.90 -0.91
N GLY A 145 7.97 -8.89 -0.13
CA GLY A 145 8.02 -8.47 1.28
C GLY A 145 8.97 -9.32 2.12
N GLU A 146 9.06 -10.61 1.81
CA GLU A 146 9.94 -11.56 2.48
C GLU A 146 11.44 -11.18 2.37
N GLU A 147 11.84 -10.43 1.34
CA GLU A 147 13.23 -9.99 1.15
C GLU A 147 13.60 -8.77 2.00
N VAL A 148 12.61 -7.97 2.42
CA VAL A 148 12.82 -6.65 3.04
C VAL A 148 12.18 -6.49 4.40
N ILE A 149 11.34 -7.44 4.83
CA ILE A 149 10.71 -7.41 6.14
C ILE A 149 11.74 -7.56 7.25
N GLU A 150 11.62 -6.74 8.30
CA GLU A 150 12.47 -6.84 9.48
C GLU A 150 12.20 -8.14 10.26
N PRO A 151 13.18 -8.63 11.06
CA PRO A 151 12.95 -9.73 12.00
C PRO A 151 11.72 -9.46 12.89
N PRO A 152 11.02 -10.52 13.37
CA PRO A 152 9.87 -10.33 14.22
C PRO A 152 10.15 -9.45 15.44
N SER A 153 9.27 -8.48 15.71
CA SER A 153 9.32 -7.63 16.89
C SER A 153 8.02 -7.72 17.70
N PRO A 154 7.82 -8.81 18.49
CA PRO A 154 6.61 -8.96 19.29
C PRO A 154 6.39 -7.76 20.23
N GLY A 155 5.15 -7.31 20.34
CA GLY A 155 4.79 -6.21 21.23
C GLY A 155 5.04 -6.55 22.71
N ALA A 156 5.50 -5.58 23.49
CA ALA A 156 5.55 -5.66 24.94
C ALA A 156 4.21 -5.19 25.54
N VAL A 157 3.84 -5.73 26.71
CA VAL A 157 2.68 -5.25 27.45
C VAL A 157 2.88 -3.77 27.78
N LEU A 158 1.91 -2.93 27.40
CA LEU A 158 1.92 -1.52 27.73
C LEU A 158 1.71 -1.34 29.24
N GLU A 159 2.78 -0.96 29.95
CA GLU A 159 2.68 -0.52 31.33
C GLU A 159 2.34 0.97 31.38
N PHE A 160 1.05 1.27 31.61
CA PHE A 160 0.62 2.64 31.85
C PHE A 160 1.17 3.12 33.21
N LYS A 161 2.07 4.12 33.18
CA LYS A 161 2.69 4.72 34.38
C LYS A 161 1.73 5.61 35.19
N PHE A 162 0.50 5.79 34.73
CA PHE A 162 -0.53 6.55 35.42
C PHE A 162 -1.72 5.62 35.67
N LYS A 163 -1.92 5.26 36.94
CA LYS A 163 -3.13 4.62 37.45
C LYS A 163 -3.92 5.65 38.24
#